data_AF-A0A662JRP2-F1
#
_entry.id   AF-A0A662JRP2-F1
#
_cell.length_a   1.000
_cell.length_b   1.000
_cell.length_c   1.000
_cell.angle_alpha   90.00
_cell.angle_beta   90.00
_cell.angle_gamma   90.00
#
_symmetry.space_group_name_H-M   'P 1'
#
loop_
_entity.id
_entity.type
_entity.pdbx_description
1 polymer ?
#
loop_
_entity_poly.entity_id
_entity_poly.type
_entity_poly.pdbx_seq_one_letter_code
_entity_poly.pdbx_strand_id
1 'polypeptide(L)'
;MLDDVPLLIKLIKGYLSDVDVVWQDRERIRRLQDKRLRKVVRYAYTVPLYHNKYKTAGINPGDIRGVEDIRKLPVVTKDDIRNSFPKGVLPEGYNTRRAEKLSTSGST
;
A
#
# COMPACT_ATOMS: atom_id res chain seq x y z
N MET A 1 6.88 -19.39 -24.58
CA MET A 1 5.44 -19.27 -24.96
C MET A 1 4.50 -19.86 -23.90
N LEU A 2 5.03 -20.46 -22.82
CA LEU A 2 4.27 -21.00 -21.67
C LEU A 2 4.60 -20.24 -20.37
N ASP A 3 5.48 -19.25 -20.43
CA ASP A 3 6.02 -18.53 -19.26
C ASP A 3 5.05 -17.46 -18.70
N ASP A 4 3.99 -17.11 -19.45
CA ASP A 4 3.04 -16.04 -19.10
C ASP A 4 1.71 -16.55 -18.50
N VAL A 5 1.49 -17.87 -18.47
CA VAL A 5 0.28 -18.49 -17.90
C VAL A 5 0.03 -18.04 -16.43
N PRO A 6 1.06 -17.93 -15.57
CA PRO A 6 0.88 -17.42 -14.21
C PRO A 6 0.45 -15.95 -14.15
N LEU A 7 0.93 -15.12 -15.08
CA LEU A 7 0.58 -13.70 -15.16
C LEU A 7 -0.87 -13.51 -15.63
N LEU A 8 -1.27 -14.25 -16.66
CA LEU A 8 -2.64 -14.20 -17.19
C LEU A 8 -3.67 -14.66 -16.14
N ILE A 9 -3.40 -15.75 -15.43
CA ILE A 9 -4.26 -16.22 -14.33
C ILE A 9 -4.36 -15.17 -13.23
N LYS A 10 -3.24 -14.50 -12.88
CA LYS A 10 -3.23 -13.43 -11.88
C LYS A 10 -4.04 -12.22 -12.32
N LEU A 11 -3.93 -11.83 -13.59
CA LEU A 11 -4.69 -10.72 -14.18
C LEU A 11 -6.18 -11.02 -14.23
N ILE A 12 -6.57 -12.21 -14.72
CA ILE A 12 -7.97 -12.66 -14.78
C ILE A 12 -8.55 -12.74 -13.36
N LYS A 13 -7.84 -13.33 -12.41
CA LYS A 13 -8.29 -13.42 -11.02
C LYS A 13 -8.46 -12.04 -10.38
N GLY A 14 -7.54 -11.11 -10.65
CA GLY A 14 -7.67 -9.71 -10.24
C GLY A 14 -8.92 -9.06 -10.84
N TYR A 15 -9.07 -9.12 -12.16
CA TYR A 15 -10.20 -8.56 -12.90
C TYR A 15 -11.54 -9.10 -12.41
N LEU A 16 -11.69 -10.43 -12.31
CA LEU A 16 -12.92 -11.07 -11.83
C LEU A 16 -13.23 -10.67 -10.38
N SER A 17 -12.22 -10.63 -9.52
CA SER A 17 -12.41 -10.23 -8.12
C SER A 17 -12.79 -8.76 -7.95
N ASP A 18 -12.36 -7.89 -8.87
CA ASP A 18 -12.70 -6.46 -8.85
C ASP A 18 -14.06 -6.19 -9.50
N VAL A 19 -14.45 -6.95 -10.55
CA VAL A 19 -15.81 -6.91 -11.11
C VAL A 19 -16.84 -7.22 -10.03
N ASP A 20 -16.61 -8.25 -9.23
CA ASP A 20 -17.49 -8.60 -8.10
C ASP A 20 -17.60 -7.49 -7.05
N VAL A 21 -16.64 -6.55 -6.97
CA VAL A 21 -16.67 -5.39 -6.06
C VAL A 21 -17.48 -4.24 -6.65
N VAL A 22 -17.43 -4.02 -7.96
CA VAL A 22 -18.16 -2.94 -8.65
C VAL A 22 -19.67 -3.07 -8.45
N TRP A 23 -20.18 -4.30 -8.42
CA TRP A 23 -21.61 -4.59 -8.29
C TRP A 23 -22.10 -4.76 -6.85
N GLN A 24 -21.31 -4.38 -5.84
CA GLN A 24 -21.69 -4.49 -4.43
C GLN A 24 -22.47 -3.27 -3.94
N ASP A 25 -23.28 -3.48 -2.91
CA ASP A 25 -23.92 -2.38 -2.19
C ASP A 25 -22.87 -1.52 -1.45
N ARG A 26 -23.28 -0.30 -1.11
CA ARG A 26 -22.40 0.69 -0.48
C ARG A 26 -21.85 0.21 0.87
N GLU A 27 -22.63 -0.53 1.67
CA GLU A 27 -22.15 -1.01 2.97
C GLU A 27 -21.05 -2.05 2.78
N ARG A 28 -21.22 -2.97 1.83
CA ARG A 28 -20.25 -4.01 1.56
C ARG A 28 -18.95 -3.43 0.99
N ILE A 29 -19.05 -2.45 0.08
CA ILE A 29 -17.89 -1.68 -0.40
C ILE A 29 -17.20 -1.01 0.80
N ARG A 30 -17.97 -0.39 1.70
CA ARG A 30 -17.42 0.31 2.85
C ARG A 30 -16.67 -0.61 3.80
N ARG A 31 -17.24 -1.77 4.13
CA ARG A 31 -16.58 -2.79 4.97
C ARG A 31 -15.29 -3.31 4.31
N LEU A 32 -15.28 -3.44 2.98
CA LEU A 32 -14.11 -3.85 2.23
C LEU A 32 -13.00 -2.78 2.27
N GLN A 33 -13.36 -1.51 2.09
CA GLN A 33 -12.43 -0.38 2.20
C GLN A 33 -11.80 -0.32 3.59
N ASP A 34 -12.60 -0.44 4.66
CA ASP A 34 -12.09 -0.45 6.03
C ASP A 34 -11.11 -1.61 6.25
N LYS A 35 -11.45 -2.82 5.78
CA LYS A 35 -10.57 -3.99 5.86
C LYS A 35 -9.25 -3.77 5.10
N ARG A 36 -9.32 -3.23 3.88
CA ARG A 36 -8.15 -2.98 3.02
C ARG A 36 -7.25 -1.89 3.62
N LEU A 37 -7.82 -0.80 4.13
CA LEU A 37 -7.03 0.26 4.77
C LEU A 37 -6.28 -0.27 6.00
N ARG A 38 -6.94 -1.01 6.89
CA ARG A 38 -6.27 -1.62 8.05
C ARG A 38 -5.09 -2.51 7.63
N LYS A 39 -5.26 -3.30 6.57
CA LYS A 39 -4.20 -4.15 6.03
C LYS A 39 -3.03 -3.32 5.49
N VAL A 40 -3.32 -2.27 4.71
CA VAL A 40 -2.30 -1.39 4.13
C VAL A 40 -1.54 -0.64 5.21
N VAL A 41 -2.21 -0.08 6.23
CA VAL A 41 -1.54 0.64 7.32
C VAL A 41 -0.61 -0.27 8.12
N ARG A 42 -1.04 -1.51 8.43
CA ARG A 42 -0.17 -2.49 9.09
C ARG A 42 1.08 -2.80 8.26
N TYR A 43 0.92 -2.97 6.95
CA TYR A 43 2.04 -3.19 6.05
C TYR A 43 2.95 -1.96 5.94
N ALA A 44 2.38 -0.75 5.83
CA ALA A 44 3.13 0.48 5.83
C ALA A 44 4.00 0.58 7.08
N TYR A 45 3.48 0.19 8.25
CA TYR A 45 4.24 0.21 9.50
C TYR A 45 5.47 -0.72 9.53
N THR A 46 5.62 -1.66 8.58
CA THR A 46 6.84 -2.47 8.42
C THR A 46 7.90 -1.80 7.54
N VAL A 47 7.61 -0.62 6.99
CA VAL A 47 8.49 0.15 6.13
C VAL A 47 9.04 1.35 6.92
N PRO A 48 10.37 1.56 6.98
CA PRO A 48 10.99 2.55 7.87
C PRO A 48 10.42 3.98 7.75
N LEU A 49 10.18 4.46 6.52
CA LEU A 49 9.60 5.78 6.26
C LEU A 49 8.27 5.98 7.01
N TYR A 50 7.36 5.02 6.88
CA TYR A 50 6.03 5.12 7.49
C TYR A 50 6.09 4.82 8.98
N HIS A 51 6.90 3.83 9.41
CA HIS A 51 7.09 3.52 10.82
C HIS A 51 7.50 4.77 11.60
N ASN A 52 8.58 5.43 11.16
CA ASN A 52 9.11 6.61 11.83
C ASN A 52 8.09 7.75 11.80
N LYS A 53 7.49 8.02 10.63
CA LYS A 53 6.54 9.13 10.49
C LYS A 53 5.28 8.95 11.34
N TYR A 54 4.72 7.74 11.38
CA TYR A 54 3.52 7.43 12.16
C TYR A 54 3.83 7.39 13.65
N LYS A 55 4.96 6.80 14.06
CA LYS A 55 5.42 6.78 15.45
C LYS A 55 5.66 8.19 15.99
N THR A 56 6.30 9.08 15.23
CA THR A 56 6.50 10.49 15.62
C THR A 56 5.17 11.24 15.76
N ALA A 57 4.16 10.90 14.95
CA ALA A 57 2.80 11.43 15.09
C ALA A 57 1.98 10.76 16.22
N GLY A 58 2.57 9.81 16.97
CA GLY A 58 1.90 9.09 18.05
C GLY A 58 0.87 8.06 17.58
N ILE A 59 0.96 7.59 16.34
CA ILE A 59 -0.03 6.69 15.72
C ILE A 59 0.51 5.27 15.65
N ASN A 60 -0.30 4.34 16.13
CA ASN A 60 -0.11 2.91 15.99
C ASN A 60 -1.11 2.33 14.98
N PRO A 61 -0.80 1.18 14.34
CA PRO A 61 -1.73 0.57 13.39
C PRO A 61 -3.12 0.21 13.97
N GLY A 62 -3.21 0.02 15.29
CA GLY A 62 -4.47 -0.26 15.99
C GLY A 62 -5.42 0.94 16.08
N ASP A 63 -4.91 2.16 15.90
CA ASP A 63 -5.69 3.41 15.97
C ASP A 63 -6.54 3.65 14.71
N ILE A 64 -6.26 2.90 13.64
CA ILE A 64 -6.98 2.94 12.37
C ILE A 64 -7.97 1.78 12.31
N ARG A 65 -9.25 2.09 12.52
CA ARG A 65 -10.35 1.12 12.49
C ARG A 65 -11.04 1.08 11.13
N GLY A 66 -11.01 2.15 10.36
CA GLY A 66 -11.60 2.21 9.02
C GLY A 66 -11.20 3.47 8.27
N VAL A 67 -11.79 3.72 7.10
CA VAL A 67 -11.38 4.86 6.25
C VAL A 67 -11.75 6.23 6.83
N GLU A 68 -12.65 6.30 7.83
CA GLU A 68 -12.85 7.55 8.60
C GLU A 68 -11.60 7.98 9.38
N ASP A 69 -10.70 7.04 9.71
CA ASP A 69 -9.49 7.31 10.46
C ASP A 69 -8.31 7.73 9.56
N ILE A 70 -8.49 7.74 8.23
CA ILE A 70 -7.42 8.08 7.28
C ILE A 70 -6.84 9.47 7.54
N ARG A 71 -7.69 10.42 7.97
CA ARG A 71 -7.33 11.79 8.37
C ARG A 71 -6.41 11.88 9.58
N LYS A 72 -6.28 10.81 10.37
CA LYS A 72 -5.30 10.74 11.46
C LYS A 72 -3.89 10.57 10.90
N LEU A 73 -3.73 9.88 9.76
CA LEU A 73 -2.42 9.57 9.19
C LEU A 73 -1.74 10.85 8.66
N PRO A 74 -0.47 11.10 9.03
CA PRO A 74 0.28 12.21 8.46
C PRO A 74 0.53 11.98 6.97
N VAL A 75 0.48 13.07 6.19
CA VAL A 75 0.73 13.05 4.75
C VAL A 75 2.19 12.68 4.48
N VAL A 76 2.41 11.70 3.60
CA VAL A 76 3.74 11.40 3.05
C VAL A 76 4.00 12.30 1.84
N THR A 77 5.07 13.09 1.91
CA THR A 77 5.47 14.05 0.90
C THR A 77 6.51 13.46 -0.04
N LYS A 78 6.77 14.17 -1.14
CA LYS A 78 7.83 13.81 -2.08
C LYS A 78 9.21 13.80 -1.41
N ASP A 79 9.45 14.73 -0.50
CA ASP A 79 10.74 14.86 0.19
C ASP A 79 10.96 13.74 1.20
N ASP A 80 9.91 13.25 1.88
CA ASP A 80 10.04 12.06 2.73
C ASP A 80 10.58 10.87 1.94
N ILE A 81 10.01 10.65 0.75
CA ILE A 81 10.38 9.55 -0.15
C ILE A 81 11.83 9.74 -0.62
N ARG A 82 12.21 10.94 -1.08
CA ARG A 82 13.58 11.23 -1.53
C ARG A 82 14.60 11.01 -0.42
N ASN A 83 14.32 11.49 0.78
CA ASN A 83 15.22 11.37 1.93
C ASN A 83 15.32 9.94 2.46
N SER A 84 14.32 9.10 2.19
CA SER A 84 14.29 7.70 2.64
C SER A 84 14.71 6.70 1.54
N PHE A 85 14.73 7.11 0.28
CA PHE A 85 15.12 6.26 -0.83
C PHE A 85 16.62 5.93 -0.76
N PRO A 86 17.06 4.72 -1.19
CA PRO A 86 16.27 3.59 -1.67
C PRO A 86 15.77 2.63 -0.60
N LYS A 87 16.45 2.53 0.55
CA LYS A 87 16.20 1.44 1.52
C LYS A 87 15.01 1.71 2.43
N GLY A 88 14.79 2.96 2.84
CA GLY A 88 13.75 3.34 3.80
C GLY A 88 12.33 3.32 3.24
N VAL A 89 12.17 3.12 1.93
CA VAL A 89 10.88 2.97 1.24
C VAL A 89 10.49 1.51 1.00
N LEU A 90 11.33 0.56 1.45
CA LEU A 90 11.08 -0.87 1.37
C LEU A 90 10.96 -1.47 2.77
N PRO A 91 10.23 -2.59 2.94
CA PRO A 91 10.27 -3.33 4.19
C PRO A 91 11.71 -3.80 4.51
N GLU A 92 12.02 -3.89 5.80
CA GLU A 92 13.29 -4.47 6.22
C GLU A 92 13.45 -5.91 5.69
N GLY A 93 14.63 -6.23 5.17
CA GLY A 93 14.91 -7.55 4.59
C GLY A 93 14.28 -7.79 3.21
N TYR A 94 13.62 -6.81 2.60
CA TYR A 94 13.08 -6.97 1.25
C TYR A 94 14.20 -7.26 0.23
N ASN A 95 14.04 -8.36 -0.53
CA ASN A 95 15.01 -8.74 -1.55
C ASN A 95 14.89 -7.84 -2.79
N THR A 96 15.75 -6.83 -2.87
CA THR A 96 15.80 -5.85 -3.96
C THR A 96 16.12 -6.46 -5.33
N ARG A 97 16.71 -7.66 -5.40
CA ARG A 97 16.92 -8.36 -6.69
C ARG A 97 15.63 -8.82 -7.34
N ARG A 98 14.55 -8.92 -6.57
CA ARG A 98 13.19 -9.20 -7.06
C ARG A 98 12.39 -7.92 -7.32
N ALA A 99 12.99 -6.75 -7.13
CA ALA A 99 12.34 -5.48 -7.40
C ALA A 99 12.55 -5.06 -8.85
N GLU A 100 11.50 -4.58 -9.49
CA GLU A 100 11.64 -3.80 -10.71
C GLU A 100 11.80 -2.32 -10.33
N LYS A 101 12.89 -1.71 -10.79
CA LYS A 101 13.16 -0.29 -10.53
C LYS A 101 12.41 0.55 -11.56
N LEU A 102 11.39 1.27 -11.09
CA LEU A 102 10.67 2.27 -11.87
C LEU A 102 11.07 3.67 -11.37
N SER A 103 11.26 4.61 -12.28
CA SER A 103 11.59 6.00 -11.98
C SER A 103 10.58 6.95 -12.63
N THR A 104 10.25 8.03 -11.93
CA THR A 104 9.45 9.13 -12.50
C THR A 104 10.26 9.93 -13.51
N SER A 105 9.59 10.70 -14.38
CA SER A 105 10.24 11.58 -15.38
C SER A 105 11.17 12.66 -14.80
N GLY A 106 11.03 13.01 -13.51
CA GLY A 106 12.01 13.86 -12.82
C GLY A 106 11.88 15.37 -13.09
N SER A 107 10.66 15.90 -13.24
CA SER A 107 10.45 17.32 -13.57
C SER A 107 10.49 18.29 -12.38
N THR A 108 10.64 17.80 -11.15
CA THR A 108 10.64 18.58 -9.90
C THR A 108 11.53 17.92 -8.86
#